data_AF-A0A8R1IVB6-F1
#
_entry.id   AF-A0A8R1IVB6-F1
#
_cell.length_a   1.000
_cell.length_b   1.000
_cell.length_c   1.000
_cell.angle_alpha   90.00
_cell.angle_beta   90.00
_cell.angle_gamma   90.00
#
_symmetry.space_group_name_H-M   'P 1'
#
loop_
_entity.id
_entity.type
_entity.pdbx_description
1 polymer ?
#
loop_
_entity_poly.entity_id
_entity_poly.type
_entity_poly.pdbx_seq_one_letter_code
_entity_poly.pdbx_strand_id
1 'polypeptide(L)'
;MKRKLRHEKLRRQARDKGLDSAELIAADDKKELKKNAEAVRLEAVTPLTACRHDGPCNPLAANCACSENGVCSYMCKCDINCAQRFPGCNCAAGQCQTKACQCFRARWECNPMTCSSCRCDKIDSQTTGCANYAMTRMIQKRMLCAPSRIAGNGLFLLEGAEKDEFITEYVGERISDDEAERRGAIYDRYHCSYIFSKWTIGPLDFY
;
A
#
# COMPACT_ATOMS: atom_id res chain seq x y z
N MET A 1 18.42 -3.56 9.13
CA MET A 1 19.05 -4.28 10.27
C MET A 1 19.01 -5.81 10.18
N LYS A 2 17.88 -6.47 9.82
CA LYS A 2 17.74 -7.95 9.92
C LYS A 2 18.70 -8.80 9.03
N ARG A 3 19.09 -8.32 7.84
CA ARG A 3 19.97 -9.05 6.91
C ARG A 3 21.41 -9.22 7.42
N LYS A 4 22.01 -8.17 7.97
CA LYS A 4 23.39 -8.20 8.51
C LYS A 4 23.52 -9.22 9.66
N LEU A 5 22.57 -9.22 10.59
CA LEU A 5 22.54 -10.17 11.72
C LEU A 5 22.37 -11.63 11.25
N ARG A 6 21.61 -11.86 10.17
CA ARG A 6 21.43 -13.18 9.56
C ARG A 6 22.72 -13.69 8.91
N HIS A 7 23.38 -12.85 8.11
CA HIS A 7 24.66 -13.18 7.49
C HIS A 7 25.75 -13.47 8.52
N GLU A 8 25.76 -12.76 9.65
CA GLU A 8 26.70 -13.01 10.75
C GLU A 8 26.49 -14.40 11.39
N LYS A 9 25.24 -14.82 11.59
CA LYS A 9 24.91 -16.18 12.06
C LYS A 9 25.35 -17.25 11.07
N LEU A 10 25.15 -17.02 9.77
CA LEU A 10 25.57 -17.94 8.71
C LEU A 10 27.10 -18.05 8.65
N ARG A 11 27.84 -16.95 8.84
CA ARG A 11 29.31 -16.97 8.95
C ARG A 11 29.79 -17.79 10.16
N ARG A 12 29.11 -17.68 11.30
CA ARG A 12 29.42 -18.51 12.48
C ARG A 12 29.16 -19.98 12.20
N GLN A 13 28.02 -20.32 11.61
CA GLN A 13 27.68 -21.68 11.23
C GLN A 13 28.65 -22.27 10.20
N ALA A 14 29.10 -21.47 9.23
CA ALA A 14 30.08 -21.88 8.24
C ALA A 14 31.41 -22.27 8.90
N ARG A 15 31.88 -21.46 9.87
CA ARG A 15 33.07 -21.76 10.67
C ARG A 15 32.92 -23.05 11.49
N ASP A 16 31.79 -23.23 12.17
CA ASP A 16 31.56 -24.39 13.04
C ASP A 16 31.44 -25.70 12.25
N LYS A 17 31.04 -25.64 10.98
CA LYS A 17 30.80 -26.81 10.11
C LYS A 17 31.88 -27.01 9.04
N GLY A 18 32.92 -26.17 8.99
CA GLY A 18 33.95 -26.21 7.95
C GLY A 18 33.41 -25.98 6.53
N LEU A 19 32.33 -25.21 6.39
CA LEU A 19 31.68 -24.92 5.11
C LEU A 19 32.11 -23.54 4.60
N ASP A 20 31.99 -23.32 3.28
CA ASP A 20 32.22 -21.99 2.72
C ASP A 20 31.11 -21.02 3.11
N SER A 21 31.52 -19.88 3.67
CA SER A 21 30.60 -18.88 4.17
C SER A 21 29.92 -18.08 3.05
N ALA A 22 30.58 -17.93 1.89
CA ALA A 22 30.01 -17.19 0.78
C ALA A 22 28.91 -17.99 0.09
N GLU A 23 29.10 -19.30 -0.11
CA GLU A 23 28.10 -20.23 -0.63
C GLU A 23 26.86 -20.31 0.25
N LEU A 24 27.02 -20.43 1.57
CA LEU A 24 25.91 -20.45 2.53
C LEU A 24 25.10 -19.15 2.49
N ILE A 25 25.76 -18.00 2.40
CA ILE A 25 25.10 -16.69 2.29
C ILE A 25 24.38 -16.56 0.94
N ALA A 26 25.01 -16.97 -0.15
CA ALA A 26 24.42 -16.91 -1.49
C ALA A 26 23.18 -17.80 -1.60
N ALA A 27 23.21 -19.00 -1.01
CA ALA A 27 22.07 -19.91 -0.96
C ALA A 27 20.91 -19.35 -0.12
N ASP A 28 21.20 -18.75 1.04
CA ASP A 28 20.20 -18.07 1.89
C ASP A 28 19.58 -16.87 1.18
N ASP A 29 20.40 -16.01 0.56
CA ASP A 29 19.91 -14.84 -0.19
C ASP A 29 19.08 -15.28 -1.41
N LYS A 30 19.48 -16.35 -2.13
CA LYS A 30 18.69 -16.92 -3.24
C LYS A 30 17.36 -17.51 -2.75
N LYS A 31 17.34 -18.14 -1.57
CA LYS A 31 16.12 -18.67 -0.94
C LYS A 31 15.18 -17.54 -0.52
N GLU A 32 15.70 -16.45 0.05
CA GLU A 32 14.91 -15.26 0.38
C GLU A 32 14.38 -14.56 -0.87
N LEU A 33 15.18 -14.46 -1.95
CA LEU A 33 14.73 -13.94 -3.24
C LEU A 33 13.61 -14.81 -3.83
N LYS A 34 13.75 -16.14 -3.81
CA LYS A 34 12.72 -17.06 -4.28
C LYS A 34 11.44 -16.96 -3.45
N LYS A 35 11.56 -16.91 -2.12
CA LYS A 35 10.44 -16.71 -1.20
C LYS A 35 9.74 -15.36 -1.40
N ASN A 36 10.48 -14.30 -1.72
CA ASN A 36 9.93 -12.98 -2.02
C ASN A 36 9.32 -12.91 -3.43
N ALA A 37 9.80 -13.73 -4.38
CA ALA A 37 9.21 -13.88 -5.71
C ALA A 37 7.93 -14.75 -5.69
N GLU A 38 7.89 -15.76 -4.81
CA GLU A 38 6.71 -16.60 -4.54
C GLU A 38 5.73 -15.94 -3.56
N ALA A 39 6.16 -14.88 -2.85
CA ALA A 39 5.25 -14.05 -2.10
C ALA A 39 4.33 -13.34 -3.09
N VAL A 40 3.03 -13.61 -3.01
CA VAL A 40 2.00 -12.89 -3.76
C VAL A 40 2.32 -11.40 -3.70
N ARG A 41 2.65 -10.81 -4.85
CA ARG A 41 2.77 -9.36 -4.99
C ARG A 41 1.38 -8.78 -4.80
N LEU A 42 1.02 -8.56 -3.54
CA LEU A 42 -0.21 -7.88 -3.15
C LEU A 42 -0.11 -6.36 -3.37
N GLU A 43 1.04 -5.88 -3.83
CA GLU A 43 1.26 -4.48 -4.19
C GLU A 43 1.02 -4.33 -5.69
N ALA A 44 0.02 -3.51 -6.04
CA ALA A 44 -0.27 -3.19 -7.44
C ALA A 44 0.91 -2.46 -8.07
N VAL A 45 1.30 -2.91 -9.27
CA VAL A 45 2.39 -2.31 -10.07
C VAL A 45 1.86 -1.15 -10.91
N THR A 46 0.61 -1.27 -11.36
CA THR A 46 -0.11 -0.26 -12.13
C THR A 46 -1.46 0.05 -11.49
N PRO A 47 -2.08 1.22 -11.78
CA PRO A 47 -3.42 1.53 -11.29
C PRO A 47 -4.43 0.42 -11.63
N LEU A 48 -5.17 -0.04 -10.63
CA LEU A 48 -6.16 -1.10 -10.81
C LEU A 48 -7.27 -0.64 -11.76
N THR A 49 -7.30 -1.24 -12.96
CA THR A 49 -8.33 -1.00 -13.97
C THR A 49 -9.23 -2.22 -14.06
N ALA A 50 -10.55 -2.01 -14.02
CA ALA A 50 -11.52 -3.10 -14.07
C ALA A 50 -11.44 -3.83 -15.43
N CYS A 51 -11.26 -5.15 -15.40
CA CYS A 51 -11.25 -5.94 -16.62
C CYS A 51 -12.67 -6.22 -17.15
N ARG A 52 -12.78 -6.32 -18.48
CA ARG A 52 -13.96 -6.80 -19.20
C ARG A 52 -13.48 -7.53 -20.45
N HIS A 53 -13.57 -8.84 -20.44
CA HIS A 53 -13.20 -9.70 -21.56
C HIS A 53 -13.89 -11.05 -21.41
N ASP A 54 -13.92 -11.82 -22.49
CA ASP A 54 -14.38 -13.21 -22.46
C ASP A 54 -13.30 -14.15 -21.92
N GLY A 55 -13.72 -15.28 -21.36
CA GLY A 55 -12.82 -16.28 -20.78
C GLY A 55 -12.27 -15.92 -19.39
N PRO A 56 -11.48 -16.83 -18.79
CA PRO A 56 -11.03 -16.70 -17.40
C PRO A 56 -9.92 -15.65 -17.25
N CYS A 57 -9.94 -14.90 -16.14
CA CYS A 57 -8.80 -14.08 -15.75
C CYS A 57 -7.67 -14.96 -15.23
N ASN A 58 -6.51 -14.84 -15.84
CA ASN A 58 -5.28 -15.52 -15.43
C ASN A 58 -4.06 -14.71 -15.92
N PRO A 59 -2.85 -15.01 -15.46
CA PRO A 59 -1.65 -14.28 -15.89
C PRO A 59 -1.34 -14.38 -17.39
N LEU A 60 -1.90 -15.36 -18.11
CA LEU A 60 -1.71 -15.56 -19.55
C LEU A 60 -2.84 -14.92 -20.39
N ALA A 61 -3.84 -14.32 -19.75
CA ALA A 61 -4.96 -13.71 -20.45
C ALA A 61 -4.51 -12.37 -21.07
N ALA A 62 -4.15 -12.40 -22.35
CA ALA A 62 -3.60 -11.25 -23.09
C ALA A 62 -4.49 -9.99 -23.04
N ASN A 63 -5.82 -10.17 -23.00
CA ASN A 63 -6.79 -9.07 -22.98
C ASN A 63 -7.31 -8.74 -21.57
N CYS A 64 -6.69 -9.28 -20.52
CA CYS A 64 -7.07 -8.99 -19.14
C CYS A 64 -6.26 -7.82 -18.58
N ALA A 65 -6.92 -6.69 -18.33
CA ALA A 65 -6.33 -5.52 -17.66
C ALA A 65 -5.78 -5.83 -16.24
N CYS A 66 -6.21 -6.93 -15.63
CA CYS A 66 -5.75 -7.37 -14.31
C CYS A 66 -4.55 -8.35 -14.37
N SER A 67 -4.13 -8.79 -15.55
CA SER A 67 -3.08 -9.82 -15.71
C SER A 67 -1.76 -9.41 -15.06
N GLU A 68 -1.32 -8.16 -15.26
CA GLU A 68 -0.08 -7.61 -14.72
C GLU A 68 -0.09 -7.50 -13.18
N ASN A 69 -1.20 -7.02 -12.62
CA ASN A 69 -1.37 -6.93 -11.17
C ASN A 69 -1.68 -8.29 -10.54
N GLY A 70 -2.11 -9.28 -11.33
CA GLY A 70 -2.48 -10.62 -10.87
C GLY A 70 -3.72 -10.67 -9.98
N VAL A 71 -4.51 -9.59 -9.91
CA VAL A 71 -5.64 -9.45 -8.99
C VAL A 71 -6.79 -8.67 -9.62
N CYS A 72 -7.99 -9.26 -9.59
CA CYS A 72 -9.23 -8.62 -9.99
C CYS A 72 -9.89 -7.94 -8.79
N SER A 73 -10.36 -6.71 -8.98
CA SER A 73 -11.16 -6.00 -7.98
C SER A 73 -12.65 -6.37 -8.09
N TYR A 74 -13.44 -5.94 -7.10
CA TYR A 74 -14.90 -6.11 -7.14
C TYR A 74 -15.56 -5.39 -8.33
N MET A 75 -14.90 -4.38 -8.91
CA MET A 75 -15.40 -3.63 -10.07
C MET A 75 -15.27 -4.40 -11.40
N CYS A 76 -14.46 -5.46 -11.44
CA CYS A 76 -14.22 -6.27 -12.64
C CYS A 76 -15.50 -6.99 -13.10
N LYS A 77 -15.67 -7.08 -14.42
CA LYS A 77 -16.82 -7.73 -15.07
C LYS A 77 -16.53 -9.17 -15.53
N CYS A 78 -15.45 -9.76 -15.02
CA CYS A 78 -15.18 -11.18 -15.16
C CYS A 78 -16.13 -12.02 -14.31
N ASP A 79 -16.04 -13.35 -14.47
CA ASP A 79 -16.82 -14.32 -13.73
C ASP A 79 -16.85 -14.04 -12.21
N ILE A 80 -17.99 -14.30 -11.58
CA ILE A 80 -18.18 -14.11 -10.14
C ILE A 80 -17.25 -15.02 -9.32
N ASN A 81 -16.90 -16.19 -9.86
CA ASN A 81 -16.00 -17.18 -9.29
C ASN A 81 -14.55 -17.02 -9.79
N CYS A 82 -14.19 -15.86 -10.35
CA CYS A 82 -12.83 -15.58 -10.81
C CYS A 82 -11.78 -15.83 -9.70
N ALA A 83 -10.83 -16.73 -9.96
CA ALA A 83 -9.77 -17.08 -9.00
C ALA A 83 -8.81 -15.92 -8.67
N GLN A 84 -8.69 -14.92 -9.55
CA GLN A 84 -7.89 -13.72 -9.31
C GLN A 84 -8.66 -12.66 -8.50
N ARG A 85 -9.97 -12.83 -8.24
CA ARG A 85 -10.77 -11.84 -7.51
C ARG A 85 -10.30 -11.76 -6.06
N PHE A 86 -9.97 -10.54 -5.63
CA PHE A 86 -9.55 -10.32 -4.24
C PHE A 86 -10.71 -10.65 -3.29
N PRO A 87 -10.52 -11.58 -2.34
CA PRO A 87 -11.62 -12.11 -1.52
C PRO A 87 -12.08 -11.16 -0.42
N GLY A 88 -11.30 -10.13 -0.09
CA GLY A 88 -11.53 -9.32 1.12
C GLY A 88 -10.90 -9.93 2.36
N CYS A 89 -11.24 -9.40 3.53
CA CYS A 89 -10.76 -9.91 4.81
C CYS A 89 -11.89 -10.53 5.67
N ASN A 90 -11.52 -11.52 6.47
CA ASN A 90 -12.40 -12.17 7.47
C ASN A 90 -12.04 -11.74 8.90
N CYS A 91 -11.52 -10.52 9.06
CA CYS A 91 -11.09 -10.02 10.38
C CYS A 91 -12.30 -9.68 11.25
N ALA A 92 -12.13 -9.79 12.57
CA ALA A 92 -13.05 -9.16 13.51
C ALA A 92 -12.94 -7.63 13.41
N ALA A 93 -14.00 -6.93 13.84
CA ALA A 93 -13.99 -5.47 13.88
C ALA A 93 -12.83 -4.95 14.74
N GLY A 94 -12.23 -3.82 14.34
CA GLY A 94 -11.04 -3.24 14.96
C GLY A 94 -9.71 -3.90 14.62
N GLN A 95 -9.67 -5.07 13.98
CA GLN A 95 -8.43 -5.85 13.80
C GLN A 95 -7.71 -5.62 12.45
N CYS A 96 -8.18 -4.69 11.62
CA CYS A 96 -7.70 -4.50 10.25
C CYS A 96 -6.46 -3.60 10.11
N GLN A 97 -5.71 -3.32 11.18
CA GLN A 97 -4.53 -2.44 11.18
C GLN A 97 -3.19 -3.18 11.23
N THR A 98 -3.19 -4.51 11.10
CA THR A 98 -1.98 -5.32 11.13
C THR A 98 -1.86 -6.19 9.89
N LYS A 99 -0.65 -6.69 9.62
CA LYS A 99 -0.39 -7.61 8.50
C LYS A 99 -1.12 -8.96 8.60
N ALA A 100 -1.80 -9.24 9.71
CA ALA A 100 -2.72 -10.38 9.81
C ALA A 100 -3.97 -10.17 8.92
N CYS A 101 -4.39 -8.92 8.72
CA CYS A 101 -5.46 -8.58 7.79
C CYS A 101 -4.95 -8.62 6.34
N GLN A 102 -5.68 -9.31 5.46
CA GLN A 102 -5.31 -9.46 4.05
C GLN A 102 -5.34 -8.12 3.30
N CYS A 103 -6.35 -7.27 3.58
CA CYS A 103 -6.46 -5.92 3.00
C CYS A 103 -5.27 -5.05 3.43
N PHE A 104 -4.98 -5.02 4.73
CA PHE A 104 -3.86 -4.24 5.26
C PHE A 104 -2.51 -4.75 4.73
N ARG A 105 -2.33 -6.07 4.64
CA ARG A 105 -1.13 -6.68 4.04
C ARG A 105 -0.96 -6.29 2.58
N ALA A 106 -2.06 -6.12 1.84
CA ALA A 106 -2.08 -5.62 0.46
C ALA A 106 -1.94 -4.09 0.35
N ARG A 107 -1.85 -3.38 1.48
CA ARG A 107 -1.85 -1.91 1.53
C ARG A 107 -3.12 -1.30 0.90
N TRP A 108 -4.25 -2.01 1.02
CA TRP A 108 -5.56 -1.57 0.57
C TRP A 108 -6.49 -1.39 1.77
N GLU A 109 -7.49 -0.51 1.62
CA GLU A 109 -8.57 -0.41 2.59
C GLU A 109 -9.55 -1.58 2.46
N CYS A 110 -10.26 -1.86 3.55
CA CYS A 110 -11.36 -2.79 3.56
C CYS A 110 -12.52 -2.20 2.75
N ASN A 111 -13.20 -3.05 1.99
CA ASN A 111 -14.31 -2.64 1.14
C ASN A 111 -15.57 -3.44 1.52
N PRO A 112 -16.74 -2.80 1.70
CA PRO A 112 -17.96 -3.50 2.11
C PRO A 112 -18.46 -4.53 1.08
N MET A 113 -18.06 -4.42 -0.19
CA MET A 113 -18.40 -5.40 -1.23
C MET A 113 -17.59 -6.69 -1.15
N THR A 114 -16.48 -6.68 -0.41
CA THR A 114 -15.60 -7.87 -0.27
C THR A 114 -15.42 -8.30 1.18
N CYS A 115 -15.44 -7.38 2.14
CA CYS A 115 -15.14 -7.64 3.54
C CYS A 115 -16.44 -7.66 4.36
N SER A 116 -16.99 -8.84 4.62
CA SER A 116 -18.25 -9.00 5.34
C SER A 116 -18.11 -9.01 6.87
N SER A 117 -16.96 -9.42 7.40
CA SER A 117 -16.78 -9.70 8.85
C SER A 117 -16.27 -8.49 9.65
N CYS A 118 -15.45 -7.63 9.02
CA CYS A 118 -14.76 -6.56 9.72
C CYS A 118 -15.62 -5.32 10.01
N ARG A 119 -16.86 -5.28 9.48
CA ARG A 119 -17.82 -4.17 9.63
C ARG A 119 -17.32 -2.84 9.05
N CYS A 120 -16.68 -2.86 7.87
CA CYS A 120 -16.24 -1.65 7.15
C CYS A 120 -17.37 -0.93 6.38
N ASP A 121 -18.58 -1.50 6.41
CA ASP A 121 -19.81 -0.89 5.93
C ASP A 121 -20.38 0.15 6.91
N LYS A 122 -20.13 -0.04 8.22
CA LYS A 122 -20.70 0.80 9.29
C LYS A 122 -19.87 2.06 9.54
N ILE A 123 -20.56 3.20 9.54
CA ILE A 123 -20.01 4.52 9.92
C ILE A 123 -20.45 4.92 11.34
N ASP A 124 -21.39 4.18 11.94
CA ASP A 124 -21.97 4.55 13.23
C ASP A 124 -20.99 4.36 14.39
N SER A 125 -20.83 5.45 15.17
CA SER A 125 -19.97 5.59 16.34
C SER A 125 -20.28 4.66 17.52
N GLN A 126 -21.47 4.04 17.54
CA GLN A 126 -21.92 3.26 18.70
C GLN A 126 -21.28 1.87 18.81
N THR A 127 -20.61 1.37 17.76
CA THR A 127 -19.97 0.04 17.78
C THR A 127 -18.54 0.10 17.26
N THR A 128 -17.66 -0.74 17.81
CA THR A 128 -16.30 -0.93 17.26
C THR A 128 -16.41 -1.37 15.79
N GLY A 129 -15.97 -0.52 14.87
CA GLY A 129 -15.98 -0.74 13.43
C GLY A 129 -14.66 -1.28 12.89
N CYS A 130 -14.56 -1.45 11.57
CA CYS A 130 -13.27 -1.70 10.92
C CYS A 130 -12.31 -0.55 11.21
N ALA A 131 -11.01 -0.80 11.30
CA ALA A 131 -10.01 0.23 11.56
C ALA A 131 -9.16 0.58 10.32
N ASN A 132 -9.57 0.10 9.14
CA ASN A 132 -8.89 0.28 7.84
C ASN A 132 -9.92 0.58 6.74
N TYR A 133 -10.59 1.73 6.85
CA TYR A 133 -11.66 2.17 5.94
C TYR A 133 -11.83 3.70 5.87
N ALA A 134 -10.99 4.45 6.61
CA ALA A 134 -11.20 5.86 6.91
C ALA A 134 -10.94 6.76 5.69
N MET A 135 -9.98 6.41 4.84
CA MET A 135 -9.57 7.19 3.67
C MET A 135 -10.70 7.23 2.63
N THR A 136 -11.23 6.06 2.23
CA THR A 136 -12.32 5.95 1.25
C THR A 136 -13.63 6.58 1.74
N ARG A 137 -13.79 6.74 3.06
CA ARG A 137 -14.97 7.37 3.67
C ARG A 137 -14.74 8.83 4.09
N MET A 138 -13.55 9.38 3.86
CA MET A 138 -13.17 10.75 4.26
C MET A 138 -13.37 11.01 5.77
N ILE A 139 -13.15 10.00 6.61
CA ILE A 139 -13.19 10.13 8.07
C ILE A 139 -11.82 10.58 8.54
N GLN A 140 -11.56 11.87 8.42
CA GLN A 140 -10.31 12.51 8.79
C GLN A 140 -10.40 13.20 10.15
N LYS A 141 -9.25 13.41 10.79
CA LYS A 141 -9.15 14.17 12.02
C LYS A 141 -9.51 15.64 11.81
N ARG A 142 -10.00 16.29 12.86
CA ARG A 142 -10.19 17.74 12.88
C ARG A 142 -8.84 18.44 12.94
N MET A 143 -8.62 19.35 12.00
CA MET A 143 -7.35 20.06 11.82
C MET A 143 -7.58 21.55 11.60
N LEU A 144 -6.54 22.34 11.86
CA LEU A 144 -6.51 23.79 11.68
C LEU A 144 -5.23 24.18 10.94
N CYS A 145 -5.36 25.02 9.91
CA CYS A 145 -4.22 25.69 9.29
C CYS A 145 -3.92 27.00 10.05
N ALA A 146 -2.68 27.18 10.50
CA ALA A 146 -2.24 28.37 11.24
C ALA A 146 -0.74 28.63 11.02
N PRO A 147 -0.21 29.83 11.35
CA PRO A 147 1.22 30.10 11.24
C PRO A 147 2.08 29.10 12.03
N SER A 148 3.09 28.55 11.38
CA SER A 148 4.05 27.62 11.99
C SER A 148 5.10 28.39 12.80
N ARG A 149 5.63 27.74 13.84
CA ARG A 149 6.79 28.25 14.59
C ARG A 149 8.12 28.05 13.85
N ILE A 150 8.10 27.32 12.74
CA ILE A 150 9.29 26.98 11.95
C ILE A 150 9.31 27.80 10.66
N ALA A 151 8.34 27.60 9.77
CA ALA A 151 8.24 28.31 8.48
C ALA A 151 6.82 28.24 7.93
N GLY A 152 6.35 29.35 7.36
CA GLY A 152 5.05 29.43 6.67
C GLY A 152 3.86 29.05 7.54
N ASN A 153 2.85 28.43 6.91
CA ASN A 153 1.71 27.85 7.61
C ASN A 153 1.97 26.37 7.94
N GLY A 154 1.43 25.91 9.06
CA GLY A 154 1.41 24.51 9.47
C GLY A 154 -0.02 24.01 9.65
N LEU A 155 -0.17 22.68 9.68
CA LEU A 155 -1.42 22.00 9.96
C LEU A 155 -1.38 21.42 11.39
N PHE A 156 -2.36 21.78 12.20
CA PHE A 156 -2.43 21.42 13.62
C PHE A 156 -3.65 20.52 13.88
N LEU A 157 -3.48 19.47 14.68
CA LEU A 157 -4.59 18.65 15.14
C LEU A 157 -5.40 19.38 16.22
N LEU A 158 -6.72 19.33 16.11
CA LEU A 158 -7.67 19.86 17.09
C LEU A 158 -8.17 18.79 18.07
N GLU A 159 -7.68 17.56 17.93
CA GLU A 159 -8.03 16.42 18.78
C GLU A 159 -6.84 15.46 18.90
N GLY A 160 -6.92 14.55 19.87
CA GLY A 160 -5.90 13.53 20.06
C GLY A 160 -5.83 12.55 18.90
N ALA A 161 -4.61 12.04 18.64
CA ALA A 161 -4.37 10.95 17.70
C ALA A 161 -3.55 9.86 18.39
N GLU A 162 -3.94 8.61 18.18
CA GLU A 162 -3.16 7.45 18.60
C GLU A 162 -2.10 7.08 17.56
N LYS A 163 -1.14 6.26 17.98
CA LYS A 163 -0.12 5.72 17.07
C LYS A 163 -0.81 4.88 15.98
N ASP A 164 -0.36 5.08 14.73
CA ASP A 164 -0.87 4.38 13.54
C ASP A 164 -2.34 4.71 13.21
N GLU A 165 -2.90 5.77 13.80
CA GLU A 165 -4.24 6.27 13.48
C GLU A 165 -4.23 7.13 12.20
N PHE A 166 -5.30 7.03 11.40
CA PHE A 166 -5.46 7.84 10.21
C PHE A 166 -5.72 9.31 10.57
N ILE A 167 -4.97 10.22 9.92
CA ILE A 167 -5.12 11.67 10.10
C ILE A 167 -5.91 12.28 8.94
N THR A 168 -5.34 12.27 7.74
CA THR A 168 -5.95 12.79 6.52
C THR A 168 -5.22 12.23 5.29
N GLU A 169 -5.81 12.44 4.11
CA GLU A 169 -5.20 12.09 2.82
C GLU A 169 -4.38 13.27 2.28
N TYR A 170 -3.24 12.95 1.65
CA TYR A 170 -2.50 13.93 0.85
C TYR A 170 -3.11 13.98 -0.55
N VAL A 171 -3.95 14.99 -0.80
CA VAL A 171 -4.62 15.22 -2.07
C VAL A 171 -3.87 16.26 -2.90
N GLY A 172 -4.04 16.27 -4.22
CA GLY A 172 -3.40 17.22 -5.14
C GLY A 172 -3.73 16.92 -6.60
N GLU A 173 -3.26 17.76 -7.51
CA GLU A 173 -3.34 17.51 -8.95
C GLU A 173 -2.38 16.39 -9.33
N ARG A 174 -2.87 15.37 -10.04
CA ARG A 174 -2.00 14.34 -10.62
C ARG A 174 -1.39 14.88 -11.91
N ILE A 175 -0.06 14.91 -11.96
CA ILE A 175 0.70 15.43 -13.10
C ILE A 175 1.63 14.37 -13.69
N SER A 176 2.15 14.62 -14.89
CA SER A 176 3.21 13.80 -15.48
C SER A 176 4.56 14.10 -14.84
N ASP A 177 5.53 13.22 -15.04
CA ASP A 177 6.91 13.46 -14.59
C ASP A 177 7.51 14.70 -15.25
N ASP A 178 7.30 14.90 -16.56
CA ASP A 178 7.74 16.09 -17.30
C ASP A 178 7.13 17.38 -16.73
N GLU A 179 5.84 17.32 -16.37
CA GLU A 179 5.16 18.47 -15.76
C GLU A 179 5.68 18.72 -14.35
N ALA A 180 5.94 17.67 -13.57
CA ALA A 180 6.54 17.82 -12.25
C ALA A 180 7.95 18.45 -12.30
N GLU A 181 8.76 18.09 -13.31
CA GLU A 181 10.07 18.70 -13.53
C GLU A 181 9.94 20.18 -13.94
N ARG A 182 9.03 20.48 -14.87
CA ARG A 182 8.76 21.86 -15.30
C ARG A 182 8.31 22.75 -14.13
N ARG A 183 7.43 22.24 -13.27
CA ARG A 183 6.92 22.94 -12.08
C ARG A 183 7.99 23.05 -10.99
N GLY A 184 8.74 21.97 -10.76
CA GLY A 184 9.89 21.93 -9.85
C GLY A 184 10.93 23.00 -10.14
N ALA A 185 11.30 23.21 -11.40
CA ALA A 185 12.24 24.27 -11.80
C ALA A 185 11.76 25.68 -11.43
N ILE A 186 10.44 25.91 -11.40
CA ILE A 186 9.85 27.18 -10.96
C ILE A 186 9.86 27.25 -9.43
N TYR A 187 9.45 26.20 -8.75
CA TYR A 187 9.42 26.12 -7.29
C TYR A 187 10.78 26.24 -6.62
N ASP A 188 11.83 25.74 -7.26
CA ASP A 188 13.20 25.85 -6.78
C ASP A 188 13.65 27.32 -6.67
N ARG A 189 13.14 28.21 -7.54
CA ARG A 189 13.35 29.67 -7.42
C ARG A 189 12.64 30.28 -6.21
N TYR A 190 11.49 29.72 -5.82
CA TYR A 190 10.72 30.18 -4.67
C TYR A 190 11.07 29.45 -3.38
N HIS A 191 11.96 28.45 -3.45
CA HIS A 191 12.36 27.58 -2.34
C HIS A 191 11.18 26.92 -1.60
N CYS A 192 10.12 26.59 -2.33
CA CYS A 192 8.91 25.99 -1.77
C CYS A 192 8.24 25.09 -2.82
N SER A 193 8.14 23.79 -2.52
CA SER A 193 7.51 22.78 -3.39
C SER A 193 6.66 21.82 -2.55
N TYR A 194 5.46 21.53 -3.04
CA TYR A 194 4.54 20.54 -2.46
C TYR A 194 4.31 19.35 -3.40
N ILE A 195 5.25 19.08 -4.30
CA ILE A 195 5.21 17.88 -5.16
C ILE A 195 5.55 16.65 -4.32
N PHE A 196 4.67 15.66 -4.33
CA PHE A 196 4.85 14.35 -3.72
C PHE A 196 4.79 13.25 -4.78
N SER A 197 5.87 12.50 -4.96
CA SER A 197 5.95 11.43 -5.96
C SER A 197 5.65 10.05 -5.36
N LYS A 198 4.78 9.29 -6.04
CA LYS A 198 4.50 7.89 -5.72
C LYS A 198 4.67 7.02 -6.96
N TRP A 199 5.52 6.00 -6.84
CA TRP A 199 5.91 5.08 -7.93
C TRP A 199 4.75 4.51 -8.77
N THR A 200 3.57 4.32 -8.18
CA THR A 200 2.44 3.63 -8.84
C THR A 200 1.48 4.57 -9.59
N ILE A 201 1.47 5.86 -9.29
CA ILE A 201 0.46 6.81 -9.82
C ILE A 201 1.07 8.06 -10.48
N GLY A 202 2.38 8.26 -10.35
CA GLY A 202 3.06 9.48 -10.79
C GLY A 202 3.05 10.58 -9.72
N PRO A 203 3.60 11.76 -10.03
CA PRO A 203 3.65 12.88 -9.10
C PRO A 203 2.27 13.49 -8.82
N LEU A 204 2.05 13.86 -7.56
CA LEU A 204 0.94 14.69 -7.10
C LEU A 204 1.48 16.04 -6.72
N ASP A 205 0.86 17.10 -7.22
CA ASP A 205 1.21 18.47 -6.88
C ASP A 205 0.05 19.16 -6.19
N PHE A 206 0.30 19.64 -4.97
CA PHE A 206 -0.68 20.41 -4.23
C PHE A 206 -0.66 21.90 -4.61
N TYR A 207 0.46 22.38 -5.18
CA TYR A 207 0.90 23.78 -5.32
C TYR A 207 0.99 24.57 -4.01
#